data_AF-A0A7X8UIS4-F1
#
_entry.id   AF-A0A7X8UIS4-F1
#
_cell.length_a   1.000
_cell.length_b   1.000
_cell.length_c   1.000
_cell.angle_alpha   90.00
_cell.angle_beta   90.00
_cell.angle_gamma   90.00
#
_symmetry.space_group_name_H-M   'P 1'
#
loop_
_entity.id
_entity.type
_entity.pdbx_description
1 polymer ?
#
loop_
_entity_poly.entity_id
_entity_poly.type
_entity_poly.pdbx_seq_one_letter_code
_entity_poly.pdbx_strand_id
1 'polypeptide(L)'
;PNYDLFFFEVLTRSGVKMLYEMRPGETGSLVVSTPILARYRIGDTILALHPPYFRCIGRDAWYTRLDYWWNELVGFNLGRL
;
A
#
# COMPACT_ATOMS: atom_id res chain seq x y z
N PRO A 1 19.44 1.04 6.70
CA PRO A 1 18.72 0.62 5.48
C PRO A 1 19.16 1.50 4.30
N ASN A 2 19.63 0.91 3.19
CA ASN A 2 20.14 1.65 2.02
C ASN A 2 19.00 2.40 1.31
N TYR A 3 18.67 3.60 1.79
CA TYR A 3 17.71 4.51 1.15
C TYR A 3 18.23 5.11 -0.16
N ASP A 4 19.51 4.92 -0.48
CA ASP A 4 20.12 5.41 -1.73
C ASP A 4 19.78 4.55 -2.96
N LEU A 5 19.23 3.35 -2.79
CA LEU A 5 19.05 2.38 -3.89
C LEU A 5 17.59 1.96 -4.14
N PHE A 6 16.69 2.11 -3.17
CA PHE A 6 15.32 1.61 -3.26
C PHE A 6 14.31 2.72 -3.03
N PHE A 7 13.51 3.02 -4.06
CA PHE A 7 12.39 3.95 -3.94
C PHE A 7 11.07 3.18 -3.88
N PHE A 8 10.30 3.45 -2.84
CA PHE A 8 8.96 2.89 -2.65
C PHE A 8 7.92 3.91 -3.09
N GLU A 9 7.27 3.61 -4.21
CA GLU A 9 6.19 4.37 -4.80
C GLU A 9 4.87 3.59 -4.63
N VAL A 10 3.76 4.31 -4.68
CA VAL A 10 2.43 3.73 -4.49
C VAL A 10 1.51 4.26 -5.56
N LEU A 11 0.95 3.33 -6.34
CA LEU A 11 -0.07 3.64 -7.32
C LEU A 11 -1.43 3.69 -6.61
N THR A 12 -1.87 4.91 -6.32
CA THR A 12 -3.20 5.20 -5.77
C THR A 12 -4.19 5.51 -6.90
N ARG A 13 -5.47 5.68 -6.56
CA ARG A 13 -6.49 6.12 -7.55
C ARG A 13 -6.23 7.52 -8.11
N SER A 14 -5.56 8.40 -7.35
CA SER A 14 -5.24 9.77 -7.76
C SER A 14 -3.90 9.92 -8.47
N GLY A 15 -3.14 8.83 -8.61
CA GLY A 15 -1.82 8.83 -9.25
C GLY A 15 -0.76 8.09 -8.43
N VAL A 16 0.48 8.23 -8.89
CA VAL A 16 1.66 7.68 -8.20
C VAL A 16 2.18 8.72 -7.20
N LYS A 17 2.43 8.28 -5.97
CA LYS A 17 3.05 9.09 -4.91
C LYS A 17 4.07 8.26 -4.15
N MET A 18 4.92 8.89 -3.34
CA MET A 18 5.84 8.13 -2.49
C MET A 18 5.10 7.42 -1.35
N LEU A 19 5.61 6.27 -0.90
CA LEU A 19 5.02 5.49 0.19
C LEU A 19 4.84 6.32 1.47
N TYR A 20 5.84 7.12 1.82
CA TYR A 20 5.80 7.97 3.02
C TYR A 20 4.85 9.18 2.89
N GLU A 21 4.37 9.51 1.69
CA GLU A 21 3.41 10.59 1.44
C GLU A 21 1.96 10.14 1.54
N MET A 22 1.71 8.83 1.70
CA MET A 22 0.37 8.31 1.86
C MET A 22 -0.27 8.84 3.13
N ARG A 23 -1.55 9.22 3.02
CA ARG A 23 -2.34 9.66 4.16
C ARG A 23 -2.99 8.45 4.86
N PRO A 24 -3.24 8.53 6.18
CA PRO A 24 -4.02 7.51 6.88
C PRO A 24 -5.32 7.17 6.16
N GLY A 25 -5.57 5.88 5.95
CA GLY A 25 -6.72 5.35 5.20
C GLY A 25 -6.54 5.28 3.68
N GLU A 26 -5.46 5.83 3.12
CA GLU A 26 -5.17 5.65 1.71
C GLU A 26 -4.73 4.23 1.39
N THR A 27 -5.14 3.74 0.22
CA THR A 27 -4.75 2.44 -0.31
C THR A 27 -4.18 2.56 -1.71
N GLY A 28 -3.24 1.69 -2.04
CA GLY A 28 -2.66 1.64 -3.37
C GLY A 28 -1.81 0.40 -3.62
N SER A 29 -1.45 0.18 -4.88
CA SER A 29 -0.53 -0.90 -5.26
C SER A 29 0.91 -0.45 -5.04
N LEU A 30 1.71 -1.30 -4.40
CA LEU A 30 3.13 -1.06 -4.15
C LEU A 30 3.94 -1.18 -5.45
N VAL A 31 4.74 -0.15 -5.70
CA VAL A 31 5.66 -0.04 -6.83
C VAL A 31 7.05 0.20 -6.26
N VAL A 32 8.03 -0.59 -6.69
CA VAL A 32 9.40 -0.47 -6.22
C VAL A 32 10.33 -0.20 -7.38
N SER A 33 11.11 0.86 -7.23
CA SER A 33 12.18 1.22 -8.13
C SER A 33 13.49 0.77 -7.51
N THR A 34 14.18 -0.13 -8.21
CA THR A 34 15.49 -0.69 -7.85
C THR A 34 16.51 -0.30 -8.93
N PRO A 35 17.83 -0.46 -8.70
CA PRO A 35 18.83 -0.14 -9.72
C PRO A 35 18.71 -0.97 -11.01
N ILE A 36 18.05 -2.14 -10.94
CA ILE A 36 17.90 -3.08 -12.05
C ILE A 36 16.54 -2.92 -12.74
N LEU A 37 15.49 -2.65 -11.94
CA LEU A 37 14.11 -2.56 -12.39
C LEU A 37 13.51 -1.21 -11.95
N ALA A 38 13.26 -0.34 -12.91
CA ALA A 38 12.54 0.91 -12.69
C ALA A 38 11.03 0.63 -12.55
N ARG A 39 10.41 1.16 -11.48
CA ARG A 39 8.96 1.14 -11.25
C ARG A 39 8.30 -0.23 -11.39
N TYR A 40 8.93 -1.27 -10.84
CA TYR A 40 8.36 -2.60 -10.86
C TYR A 40 7.16 -2.70 -9.92
N ARG A 41 6.01 -3.10 -10.44
CA ARG A 41 4.82 -3.38 -9.62
C ARG A 41 5.00 -4.71 -8.90
N ILE A 42 5.12 -4.66 -7.58
CA ILE A 42 5.20 -5.88 -6.76
C ILE A 42 3.88 -6.66 -6.83
N GLY A 43 2.76 -5.94 -7.00
CA GLY A 43 1.42 -6.52 -7.04
C GLY A 43 0.85 -6.76 -5.65
N ASP A 44 1.31 -6.02 -4.66
CA ASP A 44 0.76 -6.02 -3.31
C ASP A 44 -0.02 -4.72 -3.06
N THR A 45 -1.19 -4.82 -2.43
CA THR A 45 -2.01 -3.70 -2.01
C THR A 45 -1.69 -3.33 -0.58
N ILE A 46 -1.32 -2.07 -0.37
CA ILE A 46 -0.98 -1.53 0.94
C ILE A 46 -2.05 -0.54 1.43
N LEU A 47 -2.24 -0.52 2.75
CA LEU A 47 -3.04 0.44 3.50
C LEU A 47 -2.10 1.28 4.36
N ALA A 48 -2.19 2.60 4.23
CA ALA A 48 -1.56 3.51 5.16
C ALA A 48 -2.40 3.61 6.43
N LEU A 49 -1.80 3.26 7.58
CA LEU A 49 -2.42 3.44 8.89
C LEU A 49 -1.94 4.79 9.45
N HIS A 50 -1.17 4.78 10.53
CA HIS A 50 -0.52 5.98 11.04
C HIS A 50 0.96 5.97 10.63
N PRO A 51 1.55 7.07 10.11
CA PRO A 51 2.97 7.09 9.78
C PRO A 51 3.83 6.65 10.98
N PRO A 52 4.83 5.75 10.82
CA PRO A 52 5.35 5.14 9.59
C PRO A 52 4.78 3.72 9.30
N TYR A 53 3.63 3.37 9.86
CA TYR A 53 3.04 2.04 9.77
C TYR A 53 2.15 1.86 8.54
N PHE A 54 2.47 0.82 7.76
CA PHE A 54 1.72 0.39 6.60
C PHE A 54 1.34 -1.08 6.77
N ARG A 55 0.12 -1.44 6.37
CA ARG A 55 -0.36 -2.83 6.38
C ARG A 55 -0.47 -3.33 4.94
N CYS A 56 0.10 -4.50 4.67
CA CYS A 56 -0.19 -5.21 3.42
C CYS A 56 -1.54 -5.91 3.57
N ILE A 57 -2.49 -5.55 2.71
CA ILE A 57 -3.86 -6.07 2.73
C ILE A 57 -3.96 -7.38 1.92
N GLY A 58 -3.16 -7.51 0.88
CA GLY A 58 -3.20 -8.66 -0.02
C GLY A 58 -2.62 -8.32 -1.39
N ARG A 59 -2.97 -9.13 -2.40
CA ARG A 59 -2.54 -8.93 -3.80
C ARG A 59 -3.35 -7.85 -4.52
N ASP A 60 -2.76 -7.25 -5.54
CA ASP A 60 -3.36 -6.22 -6.39
C ASP A 60 -4.45 -6.82 -7.29
N ALA A 61 -5.59 -7.11 -6.68
CA ALA A 61 -6.82 -7.49 -7.35
C ALA A 61 -7.92 -6.47 -7.02
N TRP A 62 -8.85 -6.29 -7.95
CA TRP A 62 -9.94 -5.33 -7.79
C TRP A 62 -10.82 -5.62 -6.57
N TYR A 63 -11.00 -6.90 -6.22
CA TYR A 63 -11.81 -7.35 -5.10
C TYR A 63 -11.08 -7.28 -3.76
N THR A 64 -9.75 -7.23 -3.72
CA THR A 64 -8.97 -7.22 -2.46
C THR A 64 -9.36 -6.05 -1.56
N ARG A 65 -9.65 -4.89 -2.15
CA ARG A 65 -10.12 -3.73 -1.38
C ARG A 65 -11.51 -3.94 -0.81
N LEU A 66 -12.43 -4.50 -1.59
CA LEU A 66 -13.80 -4.77 -1.17
C LEU A 66 -13.84 -5.83 -0.06
N ASP A 67 -13.08 -6.91 -0.25
CA ASP A 67 -12.95 -8.00 0.71
C ASP A 67 -12.38 -7.50 2.04
N TYR A 68 -11.35 -6.65 2.00
CA TYR A 68 -10.80 -6.04 3.21
C TYR A 68 -11.83 -5.19 3.97
N TRP A 69 -12.51 -4.27 3.28
CA TRP A 69 -13.55 -3.44 3.91
C TRP A 69 -14.71 -4.28 4.44
N TRP A 70 -15.11 -5.33 3.73
CA TRP A 70 -16.16 -6.25 4.17
C TRP A 70 -15.75 -7.00 5.44
N ASN A 71 -14.53 -7.56 5.48
CA ASN A 71 -14.00 -8.23 6.66
C ASN A 71 -13.83 -7.28 7.86
N GLU A 72 -13.40 -6.03 7.62
CA GLU A 72 -13.28 -5.02 8.67
C GLU A 72 -14.65 -4.66 9.28
N LEU A 73 -15.69 -4.55 8.45
CA LEU A 73 -17.06 -4.27 8.86
C LEU A 73 -17.69 -5.46 9.61
N VAL A 74 -17.55 -6.68 9.09
CA VAL A 74 -18.09 -7.90 9.71
C VAL A 74 -17.37 -8.20 11.03
N GLY A 75 -16.06 -7.98 11.08
CA GLY A 75 -15.25 -8.24 12.26
C GLY A 75 -15.30 -7.16 13.34
N PHE A 76 -15.96 -6.01 13.11
CA PHE A 76 -15.91 -4.82 13.97
C PHE A 76 -14.47 -4.37 14.35
N ASN A 77 -13.46 -4.83 13.62
CA ASN A 77 -12.04 -4.57 13.87
C ASN A 77 -11.55 -3.39 13.02
N LEU A 78 -12.25 -2.26 13.11
CA LEU A 78 -11.91 -0.99 12.45
C LEU A 78 -10.54 -0.47 12.94
N GLY A 79 -9.46 -0.92 12.30
CA GLY A 79 -8.13 -0.38 12.51
C GLY A 79 -7.48 -0.66 13.87
N ARG A 80 -7.88 -1.71 14.61
CA ARG A 80 -7.08 -2.14 15.78
C ARG A 80 -5.79 -2.82 15.29
N LEU A 81 -4.67 -2.27 15.76
CA LEU A 81 -3.31 -2.81 15.64
C LEU A 81 -3.19 -4.12 16.42
#